data_AF-A0A4Z0WAY5-F1
#
_entry.id   AF-A0A4Z0WAY5-F1
#
_cell.length_a   1.000
_cell.length_b   1.000
_cell.length_c   1.000
_cell.angle_alpha   90.00
_cell.angle_beta   90.00
_cell.angle_gamma   90.00
#
_symmetry.space_group_name_H-M   'P 1'
#
loop_
_entity.id
_entity.type
_entity.pdbx_description
1 polymer ?
#
loop_
_entity_poly.entity_id
_entity_poly.type
_entity_poly.pdbx_seq_one_letter_code
_entity_poly.pdbx_strand_id
1 'polypeptide(L)'
;MLIRPTWPGCANCCRVKARYLPTAVPAIAPAFSISWHRNRPVGMTPERNYIRTLLEDLKTELHDQGLWSDEPPPVEALDSTEPFAVDQLRLEQWLQHVFIGRLEAILDHSAPLPERCEVLPYAEQQLTHLDRPEPLLRIIGKLDIMVSRAV
;
A
#
# COMPACT_ATOMS: atom_id res chain seq x y z
N MET A 1 19.86 -32.35 -26.37
CA MET A 1 19.38 -31.36 -27.36
C MET A 1 17.86 -31.38 -27.35
N LEU A 2 17.24 -30.20 -27.08
CA LEU A 2 15.88 -29.80 -27.49
C LEU A 2 14.73 -30.60 -26.80
N ILE A 3 13.68 -30.03 -26.19
CA ILE A 3 12.94 -28.79 -26.41
C ILE A 3 12.20 -28.40 -25.12
N ARG A 4 12.28 -27.11 -24.71
CA ARG A 4 11.36 -26.49 -23.74
C ARG A 4 10.00 -26.28 -24.41
N PRO A 5 8.85 -26.71 -23.85
CA PRO A 5 7.59 -26.14 -24.26
C PRO A 5 7.41 -24.76 -23.60
N THR A 6 7.41 -23.76 -24.46
CA THR A 6 7.03 -22.36 -24.25
C THR A 6 5.58 -22.24 -23.82
N TRP A 7 5.29 -21.42 -22.82
CA TRP A 7 3.94 -21.04 -22.40
C TRP A 7 3.35 -20.02 -23.38
N PRO A 8 2.14 -20.26 -23.92
CA PRO A 8 1.25 -19.20 -24.34
C PRO A 8 0.19 -18.97 -23.26
N GLY A 9 0.03 -17.71 -22.85
CA GLY A 9 -0.98 -17.32 -21.88
C GLY A 9 -2.40 -17.60 -22.37
N CYS A 10 -3.28 -17.89 -21.42
CA CYS A 10 -4.69 -17.51 -21.35
C CYS A 10 -5.24 -18.09 -20.04
N ALA A 11 -5.51 -17.24 -19.06
CA ALA A 11 -6.85 -16.70 -18.86
C ALA A 11 -7.80 -17.74 -18.23
N ASN A 12 -7.93 -17.61 -16.90
CA ASN A 12 -9.19 -17.71 -16.19
C ASN A 12 -9.91 -19.08 -16.19
N CYS A 13 -9.92 -19.78 -15.04
CA CYS A 13 -11.14 -20.39 -14.52
C CYS A 13 -10.92 -21.02 -13.14
N CYS A 14 -11.48 -20.37 -12.13
CA CYS A 14 -11.83 -20.96 -10.85
C CYS A 14 -12.47 -22.36 -11.00
N ARG A 15 -11.99 -23.38 -10.27
CA ARG A 15 -12.92 -24.26 -9.55
C ARG A 15 -12.26 -25.03 -8.40
N VAL A 16 -12.90 -24.85 -7.27
CA VAL A 16 -12.71 -25.47 -5.96
C VAL A 16 -12.99 -26.99 -5.97
N LYS A 17 -12.26 -27.67 -5.07
CA LYS A 17 -12.54 -28.93 -4.34
C LYS A 17 -12.08 -30.30 -4.88
N ALA A 18 -11.40 -30.96 -3.93
CA ALA A 18 -11.51 -32.35 -3.53
C ALA A 18 -10.53 -33.37 -4.14
N ARG A 19 -9.58 -33.83 -3.32
CA ARG A 19 -9.41 -35.27 -2.98
C ARG A 19 -8.27 -35.47 -1.99
N TYR A 20 -8.58 -35.49 -0.69
CA TYR A 20 -7.85 -36.31 0.27
C TYR A 20 -8.80 -36.71 1.39
N LEU A 21 -9.11 -38.01 1.46
CA LEU A 21 -9.68 -38.77 2.58
C LEU A 21 -9.54 -40.26 2.18
N PRO A 22 -9.51 -41.23 3.11
CA PRO A 22 -9.06 -41.22 4.50
C PRO A 22 -8.18 -42.45 4.84
N THR A 23 -7.52 -42.50 6.01
CA THR A 23 -7.66 -43.62 6.97
C THR A 23 -6.87 -43.36 8.26
N ALA A 24 -7.53 -43.66 9.38
CA ALA A 24 -7.01 -43.93 10.73
C ALA A 24 -6.60 -42.74 11.63
N VAL A 25 -7.54 -42.30 12.48
CA VAL A 25 -7.27 -41.69 13.79
C VAL A 25 -8.23 -42.29 14.82
N PRO A 26 -7.77 -42.84 15.96
CA PRO A 26 -8.61 -42.97 17.14
C PRO A 26 -8.24 -41.93 18.23
N ALA A 27 -9.30 -41.24 18.66
CA ALA A 27 -9.61 -40.52 19.89
C ALA A 27 -8.55 -40.37 21.01
N ILE A 28 -8.36 -39.11 21.45
CA ILE A 28 -8.45 -38.61 22.85
C ILE A 28 -8.80 -37.10 22.77
N ALA A 29 -9.77 -36.65 23.59
CA ALA A 29 -10.37 -35.31 23.65
C ALA A 29 -9.53 -34.31 24.52
N PRO A 30 -9.94 -33.06 24.86
CA PRO A 30 -11.12 -32.25 24.49
C PRO A 30 -10.85 -30.75 24.18
N ALA A 31 -11.92 -30.02 23.81
CA ALA A 31 -12.10 -28.57 23.93
C ALA A 31 -11.04 -27.66 23.26
N PHE A 32 -11.14 -27.51 21.94
CA PHE A 32 -10.52 -26.40 21.22
C PHE A 32 -11.24 -25.08 21.55
N SER A 33 -10.96 -24.53 22.73
CA SER A 33 -10.85 -23.08 22.86
C SER A 33 -9.60 -22.67 22.09
N ILE A 34 -9.70 -22.61 20.76
CA ILE A 34 -8.74 -21.84 19.97
C ILE A 34 -9.12 -20.40 20.23
N SER A 35 -8.51 -19.82 21.25
CA SER A 35 -8.28 -18.38 21.26
C SER A 35 -7.45 -18.10 20.01
N TRP A 36 -8.10 -17.66 18.93
CA TRP A 36 -7.47 -17.32 17.64
C TRP A 36 -6.55 -16.10 17.72
N HIS A 37 -6.19 -15.66 18.91
CA HIS A 37 -5.30 -14.52 19.11
C HIS A 37 -3.89 -14.98 19.44
N ARG A 38 -2.95 -14.35 18.71
CA ARG A 38 -1.54 -14.15 19.08
C ARG A 38 -0.52 -15.07 18.39
N ASN A 39 -0.60 -15.21 17.07
CA ASN A 39 0.56 -14.96 16.19
C ASN A 39 0.13 -14.98 14.71
N ARG A 40 -0.52 -13.92 14.23
CA ARG A 40 -0.60 -13.71 12.79
C ARG A 40 0.79 -13.21 12.38
N PRO A 41 1.52 -13.85 11.44
CA PRO A 41 2.80 -13.31 10.99
C PRO A 41 2.55 -11.89 10.47
N VAL A 42 3.12 -10.91 11.16
CA VAL A 42 2.92 -9.47 10.96
C VAL A 42 3.46 -8.97 9.61
N GLY A 43 3.88 -9.87 8.70
CA GLY A 43 4.59 -9.53 7.46
C GLY A 43 3.89 -9.83 6.13
N MET A 44 2.66 -10.36 6.09
CA MET A 44 2.04 -10.73 4.81
C MET A 44 0.51 -10.56 4.82
N THR A 45 0.03 -9.35 5.05
CA THR A 45 -1.40 -9.04 4.90
C THR A 45 -1.66 -8.57 3.46
N PRO A 46 -2.70 -9.08 2.77
CA PRO A 46 -3.02 -8.66 1.41
C PRO A 46 -3.28 -7.14 1.31
N GLU A 47 -3.75 -6.52 2.40
CA GLU A 47 -3.94 -5.07 2.51
C GLU A 47 -2.62 -4.30 2.39
N ARG A 48 -1.54 -4.78 3.02
CA ARG A 48 -0.23 -4.12 2.97
C ARG A 48 0.40 -4.21 1.58
N ASN A 49 0.27 -5.35 0.93
CA ASN A 49 0.72 -5.51 -0.45
C ASN A 49 -0.07 -4.59 -1.39
N TYR A 50 -1.38 -4.42 -1.14
CA TYR A 50 -2.19 -3.48 -1.91
C TYR A 50 -1.75 -2.03 -1.70
N ILE A 51 -1.43 -1.63 -0.46
CA ILE A 51 -0.86 -0.30 -0.19
C ILE A 51 0.47 -0.11 -0.95
N ARG A 52 1.35 -1.11 -0.97
CA ARG A 52 2.59 -1.04 -1.78
C ARG A 52 2.29 -0.79 -3.26
N THR A 53 1.33 -1.52 -3.83
CA THR A 53 0.92 -1.29 -5.23
C THR A 53 0.41 0.14 -5.44
N LEU A 54 -0.40 0.67 -4.53
CA LEU A 54 -0.89 2.05 -4.62
C LEU A 54 0.24 3.08 -4.50
N LEU A 55 1.29 2.81 -3.72
CA LEU A 55 2.47 3.68 -3.64
C LEU A 55 3.25 3.68 -4.96
N GLU A 56 3.42 2.52 -5.60
CA GLU A 56 4.05 2.44 -6.92
C GLU A 56 3.22 3.14 -8.00
N ASP A 57 1.89 2.98 -7.97
CA ASP A 57 0.97 3.71 -8.85
C ASP A 57 1.10 5.22 -8.64
N LEU A 58 1.22 5.68 -7.38
CA LEU A 58 1.41 7.09 -7.05
C LEU A 58 2.72 7.64 -7.61
N LYS A 59 3.84 6.92 -7.43
CA LYS A 59 5.15 7.31 -7.99
C LYS A 59 5.08 7.42 -9.51
N THR A 60 4.48 6.42 -10.15
CA THR A 60 4.32 6.38 -11.61
C THR A 60 3.51 7.57 -12.11
N GLU A 61 2.37 7.86 -11.48
CA GLU A 61 1.53 8.97 -11.90
C GLU A 61 2.20 10.34 -11.64
N LEU A 62 2.95 10.50 -10.54
CA LEU A 62 3.75 11.71 -10.32
C LEU A 62 4.81 11.90 -11.41
N HIS A 63 5.44 10.82 -11.85
CA HIS A 63 6.42 10.85 -12.92
C HIS A 63 5.78 11.14 -14.29
N ASP A 64 4.65 10.52 -14.60
CA ASP A 64 3.90 10.73 -15.84
C ASP A 64 3.39 12.18 -15.99
N GLN A 65 3.04 12.81 -14.87
CA GLN A 65 2.61 14.21 -14.85
C GLN A 65 3.78 15.21 -14.71
N GLY A 66 5.04 14.73 -14.69
CA GLY A 66 6.22 15.59 -14.57
C GLY A 66 6.34 16.31 -13.22
N LEU A 67 5.67 15.81 -12.19
CA LEU A 67 5.67 16.35 -10.82
C LEU A 67 6.76 15.73 -9.94
N TRP A 68 7.32 14.60 -10.38
CA TRP A 68 8.44 13.96 -9.71
C TRP A 68 9.70 14.81 -9.81
N SER A 69 10.38 15.03 -8.69
CA SER A 69 11.62 15.81 -8.63
C SER A 69 12.75 14.98 -8.05
N ASP A 70 13.81 14.72 -8.81
CA ASP A 70 14.98 14.01 -8.29
C ASP A 70 15.81 14.86 -7.31
N GLU A 71 15.52 16.16 -7.22
CA GLU A 71 16.19 17.07 -6.30
C GLU A 71 15.58 16.95 -4.90
N PRO A 72 16.36 16.49 -3.90
CA PRO A 72 15.85 16.36 -2.55
C PRO A 72 15.48 17.75 -1.99
N PRO A 73 14.37 17.86 -1.23
CA PRO A 73 14.03 19.10 -0.58
C PRO A 73 15.08 19.47 0.47
N PRO A 74 15.22 20.77 0.79
CA PRO A 74 16.09 21.22 1.86
C PRO A 74 15.71 20.50 3.17
N VAL A 75 16.72 20.12 3.95
CA VAL A 75 16.53 19.33 5.18
C VAL A 75 15.65 20.07 6.18
N GLU A 76 15.76 21.40 6.18
CA GLU A 76 14.93 22.30 6.98
C GLU A 76 13.44 22.18 6.64
N ALA A 77 13.11 21.91 5.38
CA ALA A 77 11.73 21.73 4.91
C ALA A 77 11.11 20.38 5.33
N LEU A 78 11.96 19.37 5.57
CA LEU A 78 11.56 18.07 6.10
C LEU A 78 11.36 18.10 7.62
N ASP A 79 11.96 19.07 8.32
CA ASP A 79 11.85 19.29 9.77
C ASP A 79 10.73 20.31 10.13
N SER A 80 9.84 20.63 9.18
CA SER A 80 8.71 21.51 9.46
C SER A 80 7.77 20.89 10.50
N THR A 81 7.41 21.68 11.50
CA THR A 81 6.44 21.28 12.55
C THR A 81 4.98 21.35 12.10
N GLU A 82 4.72 21.99 10.96
CA GLU A 82 3.37 22.19 10.43
C GLU A 82 2.86 20.94 9.70
N PRO A 83 1.55 20.63 9.78
CA PRO A 83 0.99 19.47 9.10
C PRO A 83 1.23 19.59 7.59
N PHE A 84 1.67 18.51 6.95
CA PHE A 84 2.02 18.48 5.52
C PHE A 84 3.18 19.42 5.11
N ALA A 85 3.90 20.02 6.06
CA ALA A 85 4.98 20.98 5.80
C ALA A 85 4.57 22.09 4.80
N VAL A 86 3.31 22.55 4.89
CA VAL A 86 2.69 23.46 3.90
C VAL A 86 3.46 24.77 3.69
N ASP A 87 4.23 25.22 4.68
CA ASP A 87 5.02 26.45 4.59
C ASP A 87 6.30 26.32 3.78
N GLN A 88 6.81 25.09 3.62
CA GLN A 88 8.16 24.84 3.10
C GLN A 88 8.19 23.87 1.91
N LEU A 89 7.14 23.06 1.73
CA LEU A 89 7.07 22.08 0.64
C LEU A 89 5.80 22.26 -0.19
N ARG A 90 5.96 22.12 -1.50
CA ARG A 90 4.80 21.87 -2.35
C ARG A 90 4.26 20.47 -2.10
N LEU A 91 2.98 20.27 -2.40
CA LEU A 91 2.33 18.98 -2.17
C LEU A 91 3.05 17.82 -2.88
N GLU A 92 3.51 18.01 -4.12
CA GLU A 92 4.19 16.93 -4.87
C GLU A 92 5.49 16.49 -4.17
N GLN A 93 6.27 17.45 -3.69
CA GLN A 93 7.49 17.20 -2.92
C GLN A 93 7.19 16.53 -1.58
N TRP A 94 6.16 16.98 -0.88
CA TRP A 94 5.73 16.35 0.36
C TRP A 94 5.27 14.90 0.14
N LEU A 95 4.50 14.64 -0.93
CA LEU A 95 4.08 13.30 -1.31
C LEU A 95 5.28 12.38 -1.56
N GLN A 96 6.25 12.85 -2.35
CA GLN A 96 7.44 12.10 -2.71
C GLN A 96 8.33 11.78 -1.50
N HIS A 97 8.72 12.81 -0.74
CA HIS A 97 9.80 12.68 0.24
C HIS A 97 9.33 12.32 1.64
N VAL A 98 8.11 12.72 2.01
CA VAL A 98 7.58 12.47 3.35
C VAL A 98 6.56 11.34 3.31
N PHE A 99 5.52 11.46 2.47
CA PHE A 99 4.39 10.54 2.52
C PHE A 99 4.75 9.13 2.04
N ILE A 100 5.33 9.02 0.84
CA ILE A 100 5.74 7.72 0.27
C ILE A 100 6.80 7.07 1.17
N GLY A 101 7.88 7.78 1.48
CA GLY A 101 8.96 7.25 2.32
C GLY A 101 8.49 6.80 3.72
N ARG A 102 7.57 7.54 4.35
CA ARG A 102 6.98 7.17 5.64
C ARG A 102 6.17 5.88 5.55
N LEU A 103 5.30 5.76 4.54
CA LEU A 103 4.48 4.55 4.38
C LEU A 103 5.34 3.33 4.03
N GLU A 104 6.34 3.49 3.17
CA GLU A 104 7.31 2.42 2.87
C GLU A 104 8.04 1.96 4.13
N ALA A 105 8.56 2.90 4.93
CA ALA A 105 9.22 2.57 6.19
C ALA A 105 8.29 1.80 7.14
N ILE A 106 7.01 2.19 7.26
CA ILE A 106 6.03 1.48 8.08
C ILE A 106 5.81 0.05 7.56
N LEU A 107 5.68 -0.11 6.25
CA LEU A 107 5.44 -1.40 5.60
C LEU A 107 6.66 -2.33 5.71
N ASP A 108 7.87 -1.79 5.61
CA ASP A 108 9.12 -2.53 5.70
C ASP A 108 9.41 -3.00 7.13
N HIS A 109 9.21 -2.12 8.12
CA HIS A 109 9.37 -2.46 9.53
C HIS A 109 8.16 -3.17 10.12
N SER A 110 7.14 -3.42 9.30
CA SER A 110 5.86 -3.98 9.71
C SER A 110 5.20 -3.26 10.89
N ALA A 111 5.45 -1.97 11.02
CA ALA A 111 4.92 -1.10 12.07
C ALA A 111 3.39 -0.93 11.95
N PRO A 112 2.70 -0.50 13.03
CA PRO A 112 1.29 -0.14 12.95
C PRO A 112 1.08 1.01 11.94
N LEU A 113 0.02 0.91 11.15
CA LEU A 113 -0.39 1.99 10.24
C LEU A 113 -0.97 3.15 11.08
N PRO A 114 -0.85 4.40 10.61
CA PRO A 114 -1.39 5.55 11.33
C PRO A 114 -2.92 5.47 11.41
N GLU A 115 -3.47 5.94 12.53
CA GLU A 115 -4.91 5.88 12.81
C GLU A 115 -5.77 6.72 11.86
N ARG A 116 -5.18 7.76 11.28
CA ARG A 116 -5.89 8.68 10.38
C ARG A 116 -4.95 9.18 9.29
N CYS A 117 -5.43 9.13 8.06
CA CYS A 117 -4.76 9.66 6.87
C CYS A 117 -5.81 10.41 6.04
N GLU A 118 -5.62 11.72 5.88
CA GLU A 118 -6.55 12.61 5.18
C GLU A 118 -5.77 13.58 4.27
N VAL A 119 -5.06 13.01 3.30
CA VAL A 119 -4.29 13.78 2.33
C VAL A 119 -5.20 14.30 1.21
N LEU A 120 -6.25 13.54 0.85
CA LEU A 120 -7.14 13.83 -0.27
C LEU A 120 -7.74 15.24 -0.24
N PRO A 121 -8.34 15.74 0.87
CA PRO A 121 -8.97 17.05 0.87
C PRO A 121 -7.97 18.18 0.58
N TYR A 122 -6.73 18.02 1.04
CA TYR A 122 -5.66 18.96 0.75
C TYR A 122 -5.17 18.84 -0.69
N ALA A 123 -5.03 17.61 -1.19
CA ALA A 123 -4.65 17.33 -2.57
C ALA A 123 -5.65 17.91 -3.59
N GLU A 124 -6.94 17.81 -3.31
CA GLU A 124 -7.99 18.40 -4.16
C GLU A 124 -7.84 19.91 -4.34
N GLN A 125 -7.34 20.61 -3.32
CA GLN A 125 -7.12 22.06 -3.39
C GLN A 125 -5.83 22.42 -4.13
N GLN A 126 -4.76 21.69 -3.86
CA GLN A 126 -3.43 21.99 -4.39
C GLN A 126 -3.24 21.55 -5.84
N LEU A 127 -3.87 20.44 -6.26
CA LEU A 127 -3.71 19.88 -7.62
C LEU A 127 -4.64 20.51 -8.66
N THR A 128 -5.39 21.57 -8.30
CA THR A 128 -6.32 22.28 -9.21
C THR A 128 -5.66 22.90 -10.43
N HIS A 129 -4.35 23.12 -10.39
CA HIS A 129 -3.56 23.69 -11.49
C HIS A 129 -3.18 22.66 -12.57
N LEU A 130 -3.42 21.37 -12.33
CA LEU A 130 -3.10 20.31 -13.28
C LEU A 130 -4.23 20.13 -14.29
N ASP A 131 -3.88 19.78 -15.53
CA ASP A 131 -4.86 19.47 -16.57
C ASP A 131 -5.61 18.16 -16.31
N ARG A 132 -4.99 17.23 -15.55
CA ARG A 132 -5.52 15.88 -15.27
C ARG A 132 -5.26 15.43 -13.82
N PRO A 133 -5.89 16.06 -12.81
CA PRO A 133 -5.66 15.71 -11.41
C PRO A 133 -6.35 14.40 -10.98
N GLU A 134 -7.36 13.93 -11.71
CA GLU A 134 -8.25 12.84 -11.28
C GLU A 134 -7.53 11.52 -10.96
N PRO A 135 -6.52 11.07 -11.74
CA PRO A 135 -5.81 9.83 -11.43
C PRO A 135 -5.02 9.91 -10.12
N LEU A 136 -4.32 11.04 -9.87
CA LEU A 136 -3.59 11.27 -8.62
C LEU A 136 -4.56 11.31 -7.44
N LEU A 137 -5.62 12.11 -7.53
CA LEU A 137 -6.64 12.21 -6.48
C LEU A 137 -7.27 10.84 -6.17
N ARG A 138 -7.54 10.04 -7.19
CA ARG A 138 -8.06 8.68 -7.01
C ARG A 138 -7.08 7.76 -6.30
N ILE A 139 -5.78 7.84 -6.57
CA ILE A 139 -4.76 7.03 -5.88
C ILE A 139 -4.63 7.49 -4.42
N ILE A 140 -4.54 8.79 -4.19
CA ILE A 140 -4.46 9.40 -2.86
C ILE A 140 -5.69 9.02 -2.02
N GLY A 141 -6.89 9.14 -2.56
CA GLY A 141 -8.12 8.76 -1.85
C GLY A 141 -8.19 7.27 -1.50
N LYS A 142 -7.67 6.39 -2.38
CA LYS A 142 -7.54 4.96 -2.04
C LYS A 142 -6.54 4.74 -0.90
N LEU A 143 -5.41 5.44 -0.91
CA LEU A 143 -4.41 5.36 0.16
C LEU A 143 -5.00 5.84 1.49
N ASP A 144 -5.69 6.98 1.53
CA ASP A 144 -6.35 7.50 2.74
C ASP A 144 -7.29 6.47 3.36
N ILE A 145 -8.14 5.84 2.54
CA ILE A 145 -9.08 4.80 2.97
C ILE A 145 -8.35 3.56 3.46
N MET A 146 -7.36 3.06 2.71
CA MET A 146 -6.66 1.82 3.05
C MET A 146 -5.81 1.95 4.30
N VAL A 147 -5.17 3.10 4.48
CA VAL A 147 -4.34 3.40 5.65
C VAL A 147 -5.21 3.59 6.89
N SER A 148 -6.28 4.40 6.79
CA SER A 148 -7.17 4.69 7.93
C SER A 148 -8.01 3.49 8.39
N ARG A 149 -8.20 2.46 7.55
CA ARG A 149 -9.00 1.26 7.87
C ARG A 149 -8.18 0.11 8.45
N ALA A 150 -6.86 0.21 8.45
CA ALA A 150 -5.98 -0.91 8.82
C ALA A 150 -5.63 -0.97 10.31
N VAL A 151 -6.38 -0.22 11.14
CA VAL A 151 -6.30 -0.22 12.62
C VAL A 151 -7.34 -1.16 13.22
#